data_AF-A0A2A5BXA4-F1
#
_entry.id   AF-A0A2A5BXA4-F1
#
_cell.length_a   1.000
_cell.length_b   1.000
_cell.length_c   1.000
_cell.angle_alpha   90.00
_cell.angle_beta   90.00
_cell.angle_gamma   90.00
#
_symmetry.space_group_name_H-M   'P 1'
#
loop_
_entity.id
_entity.type
_entity.pdbx_description
1 polymer ?
#
loop_
_entity_poly.entity_id
_entity_poly.type
_entity_poly.pdbx_seq_one_letter_code
_entity_poly.pdbx_strand_id
1 'polypeptide(L)'
;MMKNFSKQVLAAGLFCLLGTAFNAHATIILTAGADGVDGLLLEGANSPKVGVILMHGRADGPDGFGVGDLRDSLNQSGYTTLSINNPTPDTNVDDLTKTLEFADYLASEGTVFDEMHSRIWASLDYFKGLGINQVVLAGISLGSRFASEFAAHTQVNGERAHDPALVGLINMSSINNPVSPPSLSEFNILNTIDQIMLPVLDIAGDGDFHAVNGQDPRETAYGGSDYTKVVLDCPDYPTLDATQSYWACHALFGVRGDYNAPLETTVRNWMQRVAPVPEPATLMLMVTGLLGLGLHRRKRA
;
A
#
# COMPACT_ATOMS: atom_id res chain seq x y z
N MET A 1 -13.23 -20.14 -22.17
CA MET A 1 -14.23 -19.30 -22.87
C MET A 1 -14.00 -17.86 -22.42
N MET A 2 -13.25 -17.07 -23.19
CA MET A 2 -12.89 -15.69 -22.82
C MET A 2 -14.14 -14.81 -22.94
N LYS A 3 -14.63 -14.28 -21.81
CA LYS A 3 -15.69 -13.26 -21.82
C LYS A 3 -15.04 -11.88 -21.91
N ASN A 4 -15.55 -11.07 -22.83
CA ASN A 4 -15.14 -9.69 -23.04
C ASN A 4 -15.33 -8.84 -21.78
N PHE A 5 -14.31 -8.05 -21.44
CA PHE A 5 -14.29 -7.14 -20.30
C PHE A 5 -15.06 -5.84 -20.59
N SER A 6 -15.93 -5.43 -19.67
CA SER A 6 -16.67 -4.17 -19.73
C SER A 6 -16.12 -3.22 -18.68
N LYS A 7 -15.47 -2.12 -19.11
CA LYS A 7 -15.07 -1.00 -18.23
C LYS A 7 -16.32 -0.19 -17.89
N GLN A 8 -16.73 -0.16 -16.62
CA GLN A 8 -17.59 0.91 -16.10
C GLN A 8 -16.70 1.88 -15.32
N VAL A 9 -16.21 2.90 -16.00
CA VAL A 9 -15.58 4.06 -15.35
C VAL A 9 -16.67 5.11 -15.23
N LEU A 10 -17.13 5.41 -14.01
CA LEU A 10 -17.89 6.63 -13.77
C LEU A 10 -16.90 7.80 -13.89
N ALA A 11 -17.02 8.58 -14.98
CA ALA A 11 -16.16 9.72 -15.22
C ALA A 11 -16.44 10.84 -14.20
N ALA A 12 -15.46 11.13 -13.34
CA ALA A 12 -15.44 12.35 -12.52
C ALA A 12 -15.08 13.55 -13.41
N GLY A 13 -15.92 14.58 -13.37
CA GLY A 13 -15.84 15.75 -14.25
C GLY A 13 -14.61 16.63 -14.01
N LEU A 14 -14.05 17.14 -15.11
CA LEU A 14 -12.94 18.08 -15.15
C LEU A 14 -13.37 19.45 -14.61
N PHE A 15 -13.03 19.77 -13.36
CA PHE A 15 -13.12 21.13 -12.80
C PHE A 15 -11.72 21.72 -12.72
N CYS A 16 -11.45 22.72 -13.57
CA CYS A 16 -10.21 23.48 -13.54
C CYS A 16 -10.56 24.95 -13.43
N LEU A 17 -10.49 25.50 -12.21
CA LEU A 17 -10.44 26.95 -11.93
C LEU A 17 -9.86 27.17 -10.53
N LEU A 18 -8.59 27.57 -10.51
CA LEU A 18 -7.87 28.33 -9.48
C LEU A 18 -8.19 28.02 -8.00
N GLY A 19 -7.27 27.30 -7.35
CA GLY A 19 -7.15 27.20 -5.89
C GLY A 19 -7.37 25.78 -5.38
N THR A 20 -6.29 25.14 -4.92
CA THR A 20 -6.20 23.74 -4.43
C THR A 20 -6.63 22.68 -5.44
N ALA A 21 -5.65 22.04 -6.10
CA ALA A 21 -5.90 20.81 -6.84
C ALA A 21 -6.26 19.72 -5.82
N PHE A 22 -7.55 19.50 -5.60
CA PHE A 22 -7.99 18.27 -4.97
C PHE A 22 -7.70 17.14 -5.96
N ASN A 23 -6.87 16.18 -5.56
CA ASN A 23 -6.71 14.94 -6.31
C ASN A 23 -8.05 14.22 -6.26
N ALA A 24 -8.80 14.24 -7.36
CA ALA A 24 -10.06 13.52 -7.44
C ALA A 24 -9.75 12.02 -7.45
N HIS A 25 -10.27 11.28 -6.46
CA HIS A 25 -10.20 9.83 -6.45
C HIS A 25 -11.18 9.26 -7.46
N ALA A 26 -10.77 8.21 -8.17
CA ALA A 26 -11.69 7.36 -8.90
C ALA A 26 -12.07 6.17 -8.02
N THR A 27 -13.36 6.04 -7.69
CA THR A 27 -13.89 4.77 -7.18
C THR A 27 -13.94 3.77 -8.32
N ILE A 28 -13.35 2.60 -8.12
CA ILE A 28 -13.34 1.53 -9.10
C ILE A 28 -13.93 0.25 -8.50
N ILE A 29 -14.61 -0.51 -9.35
CA ILE A 29 -15.05 -1.87 -9.05
C ILE A 29 -14.24 -2.78 -9.97
N LEU A 30 -13.36 -3.59 -9.38
CA LEU A 30 -12.64 -4.64 -10.10
C LEU A 30 -13.46 -5.92 -10.08
N THR A 31 -13.22 -6.83 -11.01
CA THR A 31 -13.89 -8.15 -10.99
C THR A 31 -12.95 -9.17 -10.34
N ALA A 32 -13.35 -9.77 -9.22
CA ALA A 32 -12.62 -10.85 -8.56
C ALA A 32 -13.57 -12.00 -8.21
N GLY A 33 -13.62 -13.03 -9.06
CA GLY A 33 -14.58 -14.13 -8.88
C GLY A 33 -16.02 -13.71 -9.21
N ALA A 34 -16.98 -14.12 -8.36
CA ALA A 34 -18.40 -13.80 -8.53
C ALA A 34 -18.73 -12.35 -8.11
N ASP A 35 -17.89 -11.76 -7.26
CA ASP A 35 -18.12 -10.45 -6.66
C ASP A 35 -17.14 -9.40 -7.16
N GLY A 36 -17.54 -8.14 -7.05
CA GLY A 36 -16.68 -7.00 -7.35
C GLY A 36 -15.73 -6.70 -6.19
N VAL A 37 -14.56 -6.12 -6.49
CA VAL A 37 -13.66 -5.53 -5.50
C VAL A 37 -13.79 -4.03 -5.57
N ASP A 38 -14.33 -3.44 -4.52
CA ASP A 38 -14.33 -2.00 -4.37
C ASP A 38 -12.93 -1.51 -4.01
N GLY A 39 -12.47 -0.49 -4.72
CA GLY A 39 -11.20 0.17 -4.47
C GLY A 39 -11.22 1.65 -4.83
N LEU A 40 -10.21 2.36 -4.32
CA LEU A 40 -9.97 3.78 -4.62
C LEU A 40 -8.64 3.91 -5.36
N LEU A 41 -8.70 4.46 -6.56
CA LEU A 41 -7.55 4.65 -7.44
C LEU A 41 -7.16 6.13 -7.47
N LEU A 42 -5.85 6.36 -7.36
CA LEU A 42 -5.20 7.58 -7.80
C LEU A 42 -4.15 7.21 -8.85
N GLU A 43 -4.35 7.64 -10.09
CA GLU A 43 -3.35 7.49 -11.14
C GLU A 43 -2.18 8.45 -10.89
N GLY A 44 -0.95 7.94 -10.91
CA GLY A 44 0.23 8.79 -10.78
C GLY A 44 0.46 9.61 -12.05
N ALA A 45 1.07 10.78 -11.89
CA ALA A 45 1.40 11.64 -13.01
C ALA A 45 2.42 10.98 -13.96
N ASN A 46 2.37 11.32 -15.25
CA ASN A 46 3.35 10.92 -16.27
C ASN A 46 3.43 9.41 -16.58
N SER A 47 2.31 8.69 -16.45
CA SER A 47 2.20 7.26 -16.81
C SER A 47 3.21 6.39 -16.05
N PRO A 48 3.14 6.35 -14.71
CA PRO A 48 4.12 5.64 -13.91
C PRO A 48 4.11 4.16 -14.24
N LYS A 49 5.30 3.58 -14.28
CA LYS A 49 5.50 2.13 -14.41
C LYS A 49 5.36 1.40 -13.07
N VAL A 50 5.26 2.16 -11.98
CA VAL A 50 5.19 1.67 -10.61
C VAL A 50 3.81 1.95 -10.02
N GLY A 51 3.20 0.90 -9.47
CA GLY A 51 1.96 0.98 -8.71
C GLY A 51 2.15 0.53 -7.26
N VAL A 52 1.24 0.92 -6.38
CA VAL A 52 1.17 0.44 -5.00
C VAL A 52 -0.25 -0.04 -4.74
N ILE A 53 -0.39 -1.29 -4.29
CA ILE A 53 -1.68 -1.82 -3.80
C ILE A 53 -1.66 -1.73 -2.27
N LEU A 54 -2.65 -1.05 -1.70
CA LEU A 54 -2.75 -0.82 -0.25
C LEU A 54 -3.90 -1.61 0.36
N MET A 55 -3.61 -2.27 1.49
CA MET A 55 -4.56 -3.09 2.25
C MET A 55 -4.73 -2.54 3.66
N HIS A 56 -5.97 -2.30 4.07
CA HIS A 56 -6.28 -1.65 5.34
C HIS A 56 -6.24 -2.61 6.54
N GLY A 57 -6.38 -2.07 7.75
CA GLY A 57 -6.50 -2.86 8.97
C GLY A 57 -7.85 -3.57 9.10
N ARG A 58 -8.01 -4.35 10.16
CA ARG A 58 -9.29 -5.00 10.48
C ARG A 58 -10.38 -3.95 10.71
N ALA A 59 -11.59 -4.23 10.19
CA ALA A 59 -12.79 -3.39 10.38
C ALA A 59 -12.62 -1.93 9.90
N ASP A 60 -11.80 -1.73 8.87
CA ASP A 60 -11.59 -0.44 8.22
C ASP A 60 -11.97 -0.54 6.72
N GLY A 61 -11.64 0.47 5.91
CA GLY A 61 -11.89 0.46 4.47
C GLY A 61 -10.73 1.02 3.63
N PRO A 62 -10.93 1.17 2.30
CA PRO A 62 -9.89 1.62 1.37
C PRO A 62 -9.43 3.05 1.61
N ASP A 63 -10.26 3.86 2.27
CA ASP A 63 -9.92 5.23 2.71
C ASP A 63 -9.62 5.31 4.21
N GLY A 64 -9.36 4.14 4.79
CA GLY A 64 -9.17 3.96 6.21
C GLY A 64 -7.93 4.65 6.76
N PHE A 65 -7.80 4.56 8.08
CA PHE A 65 -6.70 5.16 8.83
C PHE A 65 -5.36 4.60 8.38
N GLY A 66 -4.43 5.49 7.99
CA GLY A 66 -3.10 5.13 7.48
C GLY A 66 -3.09 4.78 6.00
N VAL A 67 -4.13 4.16 5.47
CA VAL A 67 -4.19 3.83 4.03
C VAL A 67 -4.47 5.07 3.19
N GLY A 68 -5.45 5.90 3.58
CA GLY A 68 -5.79 7.13 2.83
C GLY A 68 -4.62 8.09 2.72
N ASP A 69 -4.01 8.46 3.85
CA ASP A 69 -2.88 9.40 3.90
C ASP A 69 -1.66 8.89 3.10
N LEU A 70 -1.35 7.59 3.24
CA LEU A 70 -0.23 6.99 2.54
C LEU A 70 -0.46 6.91 1.03
N ARG A 71 -1.69 6.55 0.61
CA ARG A 71 -2.10 6.55 -0.79
C ARG A 71 -1.89 7.92 -1.42
N ASP A 72 -2.33 8.97 -0.73
CA ASP A 72 -2.25 10.34 -1.24
C ASP A 72 -0.80 10.83 -1.31
N SER A 73 0.00 10.53 -0.28
CA SER A 73 1.42 10.89 -0.22
C SER A 73 2.26 10.20 -1.29
N LEU A 74 2.02 8.90 -1.51
CA LEU A 74 2.66 8.14 -2.59
C LEU A 74 2.23 8.66 -3.96
N ASN A 75 0.95 8.98 -4.15
CA ASN A 75 0.48 9.54 -5.41
C ASN A 75 1.09 10.91 -5.73
N GLN A 76 1.22 11.79 -4.72
CA GLN A 76 1.95 13.06 -4.84
C GLN A 76 3.41 12.86 -5.25
N SER A 77 3.98 11.69 -4.97
CA SER A 77 5.34 11.31 -5.35
C SER A 77 5.44 10.66 -6.71
N GLY A 78 4.34 10.57 -7.46
CA GLY A 78 4.29 10.04 -8.83
C GLY A 78 3.86 8.58 -8.95
N TYR A 79 3.55 7.89 -7.85
CA TYR A 79 3.08 6.50 -7.89
C TYR A 79 1.60 6.40 -8.27
N THR A 80 1.21 5.39 -9.04
CA THR A 80 -0.21 5.00 -9.09
C THR A 80 -0.53 4.20 -7.84
N THR A 81 -1.62 4.53 -7.15
CA THR A 81 -1.99 3.86 -5.91
C THR A 81 -3.41 3.34 -5.98
N LEU A 82 -3.62 2.11 -5.52
CA LEU A 82 -4.91 1.46 -5.44
C LEU A 82 -5.08 0.89 -4.03
N SER A 83 -5.96 1.49 -3.24
CA SER A 83 -6.39 0.90 -1.98
C SER A 83 -7.62 0.03 -2.22
N ILE A 84 -7.62 -1.21 -1.74
CA ILE A 84 -8.72 -2.17 -1.94
C ILE A 84 -9.36 -2.56 -0.62
N ASN A 85 -10.64 -2.95 -0.67
CA ASN A 85 -11.29 -3.58 0.47
C ASN A 85 -10.69 -4.97 0.73
N ASN A 86 -10.34 -5.23 1.98
CA ASN A 86 -10.01 -6.57 2.45
C ASN A 86 -11.25 -7.49 2.36
N PRO A 87 -11.05 -8.80 2.22
CA PRO A 87 -12.13 -9.77 2.45
C PRO A 87 -12.72 -9.64 3.86
N THR A 88 -14.00 -9.93 3.98
CA THR A 88 -14.73 -9.98 5.25
C THR A 88 -15.23 -11.41 5.49
N PRO A 89 -15.06 -11.99 6.68
CA PRO A 89 -15.55 -13.32 6.98
C PRO A 89 -17.06 -13.46 6.73
N ASP A 90 -17.48 -14.60 6.19
CA ASP A 90 -18.89 -14.91 5.90
C ASP A 90 -19.78 -14.94 7.14
N THR A 91 -19.20 -15.05 8.34
CA THR A 91 -19.92 -15.32 9.59
C THR A 91 -20.80 -14.18 10.11
N ASN A 92 -20.85 -13.02 9.44
CA ASN A 92 -21.46 -11.81 10.02
C ASN A 92 -22.22 -10.90 9.02
N VAL A 93 -22.57 -11.37 7.82
CA VAL A 93 -23.23 -10.53 6.80
C VAL A 93 -24.63 -10.02 7.18
N ASP A 94 -25.32 -10.69 8.12
CA ASP A 94 -26.70 -10.36 8.50
C ASP A 94 -26.84 -9.59 9.84
N ASP A 95 -25.77 -9.41 10.60
CA ASP A 95 -25.80 -8.74 11.91
C ASP A 95 -24.88 -7.52 11.94
N LEU A 96 -25.40 -6.39 11.45
CA LEU A 96 -24.74 -5.08 11.44
C LEU A 96 -24.42 -4.54 12.85
N THR A 97 -24.82 -5.21 13.92
CA THR A 97 -24.53 -4.81 15.31
C THR A 97 -23.29 -5.50 15.88
N LYS A 98 -22.75 -6.52 15.19
CA LYS A 98 -21.53 -7.21 15.61
C LYS A 98 -20.29 -6.55 15.03
N THR A 99 -19.33 -6.28 15.92
CA THR A 99 -17.97 -5.91 15.53
C THR A 99 -17.27 -7.13 14.93
N LEU A 100 -16.62 -6.97 13.77
CA LEU A 100 -15.80 -8.02 13.18
C LEU A 100 -14.58 -8.33 14.06
N GLU A 101 -14.56 -9.53 14.65
CA GLU A 101 -13.47 -9.96 15.51
C GLU A 101 -12.42 -10.77 14.75
N PHE A 102 -11.19 -10.82 15.27
CA PHE A 102 -10.13 -11.59 14.61
C PHE A 102 -10.44 -13.09 14.63
N ALA A 103 -11.21 -13.56 15.60
CA ALA A 103 -11.68 -14.94 15.66
C ALA A 103 -12.58 -15.32 14.47
N ASP A 104 -13.32 -14.36 13.89
CA ASP A 104 -14.14 -14.59 12.70
C ASP A 104 -13.25 -14.86 11.47
N TYR A 105 -12.16 -14.09 11.34
CA TYR A 105 -11.16 -14.30 10.30
C TYR A 105 -10.51 -15.69 10.40
N LEU A 106 -10.20 -16.14 11.62
CA LEU A 106 -9.66 -17.49 11.83
C LEU A 106 -10.68 -18.58 11.50
N ALA A 107 -11.95 -18.37 11.81
CA ALA A 107 -13.00 -19.34 11.51
C ALA A 107 -13.27 -19.49 10.00
N SER A 108 -12.96 -18.46 9.22
CA SER A 108 -13.14 -18.40 7.76
C SER A 108 -11.81 -18.31 7.00
N GLU A 109 -10.71 -18.79 7.59
CA GLU A 109 -9.36 -18.58 7.06
C GLU A 109 -9.24 -18.95 5.56
N GLY A 110 -9.64 -20.16 5.18
CA GLY A 110 -9.54 -20.62 3.80
C GLY A 110 -10.34 -19.76 2.81
N THR A 111 -11.59 -19.39 3.13
CA THR A 111 -12.40 -18.57 2.22
C THR A 111 -11.90 -17.14 2.13
N VAL A 112 -11.45 -16.59 3.26
CA VAL A 112 -10.87 -15.25 3.34
C VAL A 112 -9.59 -15.16 2.50
N PHE A 113 -8.69 -16.15 2.57
CA PHE A 113 -7.46 -16.14 1.77
C PHE A 113 -7.72 -16.36 0.27
N ASP A 114 -8.62 -17.26 -0.11
CA ASP A 114 -9.04 -17.44 -1.52
C ASP A 114 -9.60 -16.15 -2.13
N GLU A 115 -10.44 -15.45 -1.36
CA GLU A 115 -11.01 -14.17 -1.76
C GLU A 115 -9.93 -13.08 -1.82
N MET A 116 -9.05 -13.03 -0.82
CA MET A 116 -7.92 -12.11 -0.77
C MET A 116 -7.02 -12.25 -2.00
N HIS A 117 -6.62 -13.48 -2.34
CA HIS A 117 -5.82 -13.77 -3.53
C HIS A 117 -6.53 -13.28 -4.79
N SER A 118 -7.82 -13.57 -4.92
CA SER A 118 -8.62 -13.14 -6.06
C SER A 118 -8.66 -11.61 -6.19
N ARG A 119 -8.78 -10.89 -5.08
CA ARG A 119 -8.81 -9.41 -5.05
C ARG A 119 -7.46 -8.81 -5.46
N ILE A 120 -6.35 -9.36 -4.98
CA ILE A 120 -5.01 -8.88 -5.35
C ILE A 120 -4.71 -9.21 -6.82
N TRP A 121 -5.06 -10.41 -7.30
CA TRP A 121 -4.89 -10.76 -8.72
C TRP A 121 -5.66 -9.82 -9.65
N ALA A 122 -6.93 -9.53 -9.34
CA ALA A 122 -7.72 -8.57 -10.11
C ALA A 122 -7.08 -7.18 -10.13
N SER A 123 -6.47 -6.76 -9.01
CA SER A 123 -5.76 -5.48 -8.88
C SER A 123 -4.48 -5.45 -9.72
N LEU A 124 -3.71 -6.54 -9.72
CA LEU A 124 -2.51 -6.69 -10.55
C LEU A 124 -2.86 -6.68 -12.04
N ASP A 125 -3.91 -7.39 -12.45
CA ASP A 125 -4.39 -7.39 -13.83
C ASP A 125 -4.88 -6.00 -14.28
N TYR A 126 -5.56 -5.29 -13.39
CA TYR A 126 -5.97 -3.91 -13.63
C TYR A 126 -4.77 -2.98 -13.83
N PHE A 127 -3.77 -3.06 -12.94
CA PHE A 127 -2.51 -2.31 -13.07
C PHE A 127 -1.76 -2.65 -14.36
N LYS A 128 -1.70 -3.92 -14.73
CA LYS A 128 -1.13 -4.36 -16.01
C LYS A 128 -1.85 -3.71 -17.21
N GLY A 129 -3.17 -3.60 -17.14
CA GLY A 129 -3.99 -2.89 -18.14
C GLY A 129 -3.71 -1.39 -18.23
N LEU A 130 -3.24 -0.76 -17.15
CA LEU A 130 -2.76 0.62 -17.12
C LEU A 130 -1.29 0.76 -17.57
N GLY A 131 -0.61 -0.35 -17.87
CA GLY A 131 0.80 -0.37 -18.25
C GLY A 131 1.77 -0.23 -17.08
N ILE A 132 1.30 -0.47 -15.85
CA ILE A 132 2.09 -0.61 -14.63
C ILE A 132 2.65 -2.03 -14.61
N ASN A 133 3.96 -2.15 -14.43
CA ASN A 133 4.67 -3.43 -14.47
C ASN A 133 5.63 -3.65 -13.30
N GLN A 134 5.62 -2.73 -12.34
CA GLN A 134 6.25 -2.88 -11.03
C GLN A 134 5.21 -2.51 -9.98
N VAL A 135 5.03 -3.34 -8.98
CA VAL A 135 4.01 -3.20 -7.94
C VAL A 135 4.63 -3.44 -6.59
N VAL A 136 4.32 -2.57 -5.64
CA VAL A 136 4.60 -2.80 -4.22
C VAL A 136 3.28 -3.14 -3.53
N LEU A 137 3.27 -4.21 -2.73
CA LEU A 137 2.16 -4.49 -1.83
C LEU A 137 2.44 -3.79 -0.50
N ALA A 138 1.46 -3.06 0.01
CA ALA A 138 1.53 -2.41 1.30
C ALA A 138 0.30 -2.78 2.12
N GLY A 139 0.50 -3.09 3.39
CA GLY A 139 -0.62 -3.39 4.27
C GLY A 139 -0.38 -2.87 5.68
N ILE A 140 -1.47 -2.54 6.38
CA ILE A 140 -1.45 -2.16 7.80
C ILE A 140 -2.18 -3.24 8.61
N SER A 141 -1.61 -3.65 9.75
CA SER A 141 -2.23 -4.59 10.68
C SER A 141 -2.64 -5.90 9.98
N LEU A 142 -3.93 -6.21 9.90
CA LEU A 142 -4.46 -7.35 9.16
C LEU A 142 -4.07 -7.31 7.67
N GLY A 143 -4.10 -6.13 7.05
CA GLY A 143 -3.67 -5.95 5.66
C GLY A 143 -2.20 -6.33 5.43
N SER A 144 -1.30 -6.11 6.40
CA SER A 144 0.10 -6.54 6.27
C SER A 144 0.23 -8.05 6.20
N ARG A 145 -0.63 -8.77 6.91
CA ARG A 145 -0.63 -10.24 6.95
C ARG A 145 -1.12 -10.79 5.62
N PHE A 146 -2.20 -10.23 5.08
CA PHE A 146 -2.67 -10.56 3.74
C PHE A 146 -1.61 -10.27 2.67
N ALA A 147 -0.99 -9.09 2.71
CA ALA A 147 0.06 -8.73 1.77
C ALA A 147 1.28 -9.68 1.86
N SER A 148 1.67 -10.05 3.08
CA SER A 148 2.79 -10.99 3.31
C SER A 148 2.47 -12.40 2.85
N GLU A 149 1.28 -12.91 3.17
CA GLU A 149 0.84 -14.22 2.73
C GLU A 149 0.75 -14.28 1.20
N PHE A 150 0.11 -13.30 0.54
CA PHE A 150 0.06 -13.28 -0.93
C PHE A 150 1.47 -13.24 -1.54
N ALA A 151 2.36 -12.42 -0.98
CA ALA A 151 3.73 -12.34 -1.44
C ALA A 151 4.43 -13.71 -1.33
N ALA A 152 4.28 -14.42 -0.21
CA ALA A 152 4.82 -15.77 -0.02
C ALA A 152 4.21 -16.79 -1.00
N HIS A 153 2.88 -16.79 -1.15
CA HIS A 153 2.15 -17.67 -2.06
C HIS A 153 2.63 -17.51 -3.51
N THR A 154 3.04 -16.31 -3.93
CA THR A 154 3.60 -16.09 -5.28
C THR A 154 5.07 -16.48 -5.45
N GLN A 155 5.76 -16.93 -4.40
CA GLN A 155 7.23 -17.14 -4.38
C GLN A 155 7.69 -18.55 -3.98
N VAL A 156 6.84 -19.57 -4.17
CA VAL A 156 7.12 -20.97 -3.81
C VAL A 156 8.51 -21.43 -4.30
N ASN A 157 9.38 -21.82 -3.34
CA ASN A 157 10.75 -22.31 -3.55
C ASN A 157 11.70 -21.33 -4.29
N GLY A 158 11.45 -20.02 -4.20
CA GLY A 158 12.26 -19.02 -4.92
C GLY A 158 11.94 -18.94 -6.42
N GLU A 159 10.99 -19.73 -6.90
CA GLU A 159 10.42 -19.60 -8.24
C GLU A 159 9.17 -18.71 -8.15
N ARG A 160 9.15 -17.63 -8.93
CA ARG A 160 7.95 -16.79 -9.05
C ARG A 160 6.88 -17.60 -9.76
N ALA A 161 5.85 -18.02 -9.03
CA ALA A 161 4.84 -18.95 -9.53
C ALA A 161 4.05 -18.39 -10.73
N HIS A 162 3.99 -17.07 -10.89
CA HIS A 162 3.57 -16.38 -12.10
C HIS A 162 4.36 -15.07 -12.20
N ASP A 163 4.09 -14.20 -13.16
CA ASP A 163 4.73 -12.88 -13.24
C ASP A 163 3.87 -11.84 -12.50
N PRO A 164 3.79 -11.82 -11.15
CA PRO A 164 3.28 -10.63 -10.53
C PRO A 164 4.44 -9.65 -10.56
N ALA A 165 4.12 -8.44 -11.02
CA ALA A 165 4.97 -7.27 -11.02
C ALA A 165 5.55 -6.90 -9.63
N LEU A 166 5.47 -7.76 -8.61
CA LEU A 166 5.91 -7.48 -7.25
C LEU A 166 7.41 -7.23 -7.21
N VAL A 167 7.75 -6.05 -6.69
CA VAL A 167 9.12 -5.59 -6.48
C VAL A 167 9.41 -5.24 -5.02
N GLY A 168 8.40 -5.23 -4.15
CA GLY A 168 8.57 -4.92 -2.74
C GLY A 168 7.32 -5.20 -1.90
N LEU A 169 7.53 -5.29 -0.59
CA LEU A 169 6.50 -5.48 0.42
C LEU A 169 6.69 -4.45 1.54
N ILE A 170 5.61 -3.80 1.96
CA ILE A 170 5.57 -2.90 3.10
C ILE A 170 4.60 -3.46 4.14
N ASN A 171 5.14 -3.84 5.29
CA ASN A 171 4.42 -4.31 6.46
C ASN A 171 4.38 -3.18 7.50
N MET A 172 3.19 -2.82 7.97
CA MET A 172 2.99 -1.75 8.94
C MET A 172 2.16 -2.26 10.12
N SER A 173 2.68 -2.12 11.33
CA SER A 173 2.01 -2.53 12.58
C SER A 173 1.54 -3.98 12.53
N SER A 174 2.35 -4.86 11.94
CA SER A 174 2.02 -6.27 11.88
C SER A 174 2.38 -6.97 13.18
N ILE A 175 1.42 -7.70 13.74
CA ILE A 175 1.61 -8.50 14.95
C ILE A 175 1.76 -9.98 14.57
N ASN A 176 2.74 -10.64 15.18
CA ASN A 176 2.89 -12.08 15.08
C ASN A 176 1.85 -12.70 16.00
N ASN A 177 0.69 -13.13 15.49
CA ASN A 177 -0.31 -13.75 16.34
C ASN A 177 0.11 -15.19 16.67
N PRO A 178 0.31 -15.55 17.94
CA PRO A 178 0.37 -16.95 18.33
C PRO A 178 -1.06 -17.48 18.38
N VAL A 179 -1.67 -17.76 17.22
CA VAL A 179 -2.94 -18.49 17.19
C VAL A 179 -2.67 -19.89 17.68
N SER A 180 -3.24 -20.36 18.79
CA SER A 180 -2.93 -21.72 19.27
C SER A 180 -3.75 -22.79 18.52
N PRO A 181 -3.14 -23.84 17.94
CA PRO A 181 -1.71 -24.10 17.91
C PRO A 181 -0.95 -23.16 16.93
N PRO A 182 0.17 -22.53 17.37
CA PRO A 182 0.88 -21.42 16.67
C PRO A 182 1.30 -21.64 15.22
N SER A 183 1.20 -22.87 14.71
CA SER A 183 2.08 -23.35 13.65
C SER A 183 1.44 -23.52 12.28
N LEU A 184 0.15 -23.21 12.08
CA LEU A 184 -0.51 -23.51 10.79
C LEU A 184 -1.36 -22.38 10.21
N SER A 185 -1.65 -21.31 10.95
CA SER A 185 -2.45 -20.21 10.39
C SER A 185 -1.59 -19.33 9.49
N GLU A 186 -2.11 -19.06 8.30
CA GLU A 186 -1.55 -18.17 7.29
C GLU A 186 -1.61 -16.69 7.74
N PHE A 187 -2.45 -16.38 8.73
CA PHE A 187 -2.44 -15.06 9.40
C PHE A 187 -1.21 -14.81 10.29
N ASN A 188 -0.41 -15.84 10.59
CA ASN A 188 0.85 -15.66 11.30
C ASN A 188 1.98 -15.46 10.29
N ILE A 189 2.47 -14.22 10.15
CA ILE A 189 3.53 -13.87 9.19
C ILE A 189 4.80 -14.72 9.37
N LEU A 190 5.08 -15.23 10.57
CA LEU A 190 6.23 -16.12 10.78
C LEU A 190 6.14 -17.44 10.01
N ASN A 191 4.95 -17.81 9.52
CA ASN A 191 4.75 -19.00 8.69
C ASN A 191 4.96 -18.73 7.18
N THR A 192 5.11 -17.46 6.78
CA THR A 192 5.17 -17.06 5.36
C THR A 192 6.39 -16.21 5.02
N ILE A 193 6.94 -15.45 5.97
CA ILE A 193 8.03 -14.49 5.73
C ILE A 193 9.34 -15.15 5.25
N ASP A 194 9.56 -16.42 5.56
CA ASP A 194 10.70 -17.23 5.12
C ASP A 194 10.64 -17.60 3.63
N GLN A 195 9.47 -17.47 3.01
CA GLN A 195 9.25 -17.69 1.58
C GLN A 195 9.38 -16.39 0.77
N ILE A 196 9.43 -15.23 1.44
CA ILE A 196 9.45 -13.92 0.78
C ILE A 196 10.91 -13.52 0.48
N MET A 197 11.17 -13.26 -0.80
CA MET A 197 12.46 -12.84 -1.35
C MET A 197 12.46 -11.38 -1.84
N LEU A 198 11.30 -10.70 -1.80
CA LEU A 198 11.17 -9.27 -2.14
C LEU A 198 11.81 -8.41 -1.05
N PRO A 199 12.37 -7.23 -1.38
CA PRO A 199 12.68 -6.22 -0.38
C PRO A 199 11.48 -5.95 0.54
N VAL A 200 11.72 -5.94 1.86
CA VAL A 200 10.69 -5.72 2.89
C VAL A 200 11.00 -4.44 3.66
N LEU A 201 9.99 -3.60 3.84
CA LEU A 201 9.95 -2.56 4.86
C LEU A 201 8.98 -2.99 5.96
N ASP A 202 9.48 -3.19 7.17
CA ASP A 202 8.67 -3.50 8.35
C ASP A 202 8.67 -2.30 9.30
N ILE A 203 7.51 -1.69 9.48
CA ILE A 203 7.31 -0.48 10.28
C ILE A 203 6.42 -0.81 11.48
N ALA A 204 6.79 -0.33 12.66
CA ALA A 204 5.95 -0.35 13.85
C ALA A 204 5.95 1.04 14.53
N GLY A 205 4.90 1.36 15.27
CA GLY A 205 4.94 2.44 16.26
C GLY A 205 5.52 1.92 17.57
N ASP A 206 6.35 2.69 18.25
CA ASP A 206 7.03 2.28 19.49
C ASP A 206 6.09 1.91 20.64
N GLY A 207 4.89 2.50 20.69
CA GLY A 207 3.83 2.13 21.63
C GLY A 207 3.06 0.85 21.28
N ASP A 208 3.26 0.29 20.08
CA ASP A 208 2.73 -1.01 19.67
C ASP A 208 3.74 -2.12 19.98
N PHE A 209 3.83 -2.48 21.25
CA PHE A 209 4.80 -3.48 21.72
C PHE A 209 4.61 -4.85 21.05
N HIS A 210 3.41 -5.19 20.57
CA HIS A 210 3.18 -6.44 19.85
C HIS A 210 3.81 -6.41 18.45
N ALA A 211 3.65 -5.30 17.72
CA ALA A 211 4.29 -5.16 16.41
C ALA A 211 5.81 -5.04 16.54
N VAL A 212 6.30 -4.22 17.48
CA VAL A 212 7.74 -4.01 17.75
C VAL A 212 8.43 -5.32 18.11
N ASN A 213 7.92 -6.05 19.12
CA ASN A 213 8.50 -7.34 19.52
C ASN A 213 8.38 -8.40 18.41
N GLY A 214 7.49 -8.20 17.44
CA GLY A 214 7.32 -9.08 16.31
C GLY A 214 8.35 -8.88 15.20
N GLN A 215 9.04 -7.75 15.13
CA GLN A 215 9.97 -7.43 14.05
C GLN A 215 11.23 -8.30 14.09
N ASP A 216 11.87 -8.49 15.25
CA ASP A 216 13.10 -9.28 15.36
C ASP A 216 12.91 -10.76 14.93
N PRO A 217 11.83 -11.46 15.35
CA PRO A 217 11.53 -12.78 14.82
C PRO A 217 11.27 -12.80 13.31
N ARG A 218 10.60 -11.78 12.75
CA ARG A 218 10.33 -11.70 11.30
C ARG A 218 11.60 -11.47 10.50
N GLU A 219 12.47 -10.56 10.95
CA GLU A 219 13.78 -10.30 10.35
C GLU A 219 14.66 -11.56 10.37
N THR A 220 14.64 -12.31 11.48
CA THR A 220 15.40 -13.56 11.61
C THR A 220 14.87 -14.67 10.69
N ALA A 221 13.55 -14.74 10.50
CA ALA A 221 12.91 -15.77 9.68
C ALA A 221 12.87 -15.42 8.19
N TYR A 222 13.06 -14.15 7.82
CA TYR A 222 12.91 -13.66 6.45
C TYR A 222 13.83 -14.38 5.46
N GLY A 223 13.24 -14.80 4.33
CA GLY A 223 13.93 -15.62 3.32
C GLY A 223 14.89 -14.84 2.42
N GLY A 224 14.65 -13.55 2.23
CA GLY A 224 15.45 -12.69 1.34
C GLY A 224 16.65 -12.03 2.03
N SER A 225 17.16 -10.97 1.41
CA SER A 225 18.37 -10.26 1.88
C SER A 225 18.21 -8.75 2.09
N ASP A 226 17.08 -8.15 1.74
CA ASP A 226 16.81 -6.71 1.93
C ASP A 226 15.61 -6.50 2.85
N TYR A 227 15.85 -6.65 4.15
CA TYR A 227 14.86 -6.40 5.20
C TYR A 227 15.21 -5.10 5.92
N THR A 228 14.27 -4.15 5.94
CA THR A 228 14.43 -2.86 6.61
C THR A 228 13.43 -2.76 7.75
N LYS A 229 13.93 -2.70 8.99
CA LYS A 229 13.12 -2.49 10.19
C LYS A 229 13.10 -1.01 10.58
N VAL A 230 11.91 -0.48 10.85
CA VAL A 230 11.72 0.88 11.35
C VAL A 230 10.75 0.86 12.52
N VAL A 231 11.10 1.61 13.58
CA VAL A 231 10.22 1.92 14.70
C VAL A 231 10.03 3.43 14.72
N LEU A 232 8.78 3.88 14.66
CA LEU A 232 8.40 5.29 14.69
C LEU A 232 8.00 5.69 16.11
N ASP A 233 8.46 6.86 16.53
CA ASP A 233 8.12 7.48 17.83
C ASP A 233 6.68 7.99 17.80
N CYS A 234 5.78 7.27 18.47
CA CYS A 234 4.41 7.71 18.62
C CYS A 234 4.30 8.91 19.54
N PRO A 235 3.42 9.88 19.24
CA PRO A 235 3.16 10.94 20.20
C PRO A 235 2.51 10.38 21.47
N ASP A 236 2.86 10.99 22.61
CA ASP A 236 2.13 10.80 23.85
C ASP A 236 0.68 11.31 23.68
N TYR A 237 -0.28 10.47 24.06
CA TYR A 237 -1.70 10.81 24.05
C TYR A 237 -2.23 10.99 25.48
N PRO A 238 -2.05 12.16 26.12
CA PRO A 238 -2.33 12.33 27.55
C PRO A 238 -3.83 12.18 27.92
N THR A 239 -4.71 12.20 26.93
CA THR A 239 -6.16 12.02 27.10
C THR A 239 -6.63 10.59 26.86
N LEU A 240 -5.77 9.71 26.35
CA LEU A 240 -6.09 8.31 26.07
C LEU A 240 -5.63 7.42 27.23
N ASP A 241 -6.38 6.36 27.52
CA ASP A 241 -5.87 5.31 28.40
C ASP A 241 -4.75 4.49 27.71
N ALA A 242 -4.12 3.56 28.44
CA ALA A 242 -3.04 2.75 27.90
C ALA A 242 -3.48 1.88 26.71
N THR A 243 -4.71 1.37 26.71
CA THR A 243 -5.27 0.55 25.64
C THR A 243 -5.53 1.39 24.40
N GLN A 244 -6.12 2.57 24.57
CA GLN A 244 -6.39 3.51 23.50
C GLN A 244 -5.09 4.06 22.90
N SER A 245 -4.10 4.36 23.73
CA SER A 245 -2.77 4.79 23.27
C SER A 245 -2.07 3.70 22.46
N TYR A 246 -2.14 2.45 22.92
CA TYR A 246 -1.66 1.29 22.17
C TYR A 246 -2.34 1.19 20.80
N TRP A 247 -3.67 1.27 20.73
CA TRP A 247 -4.38 1.18 19.44
C TRP A 247 -4.14 2.39 18.53
N ALA A 248 -3.91 3.58 19.09
CA ALA A 248 -3.49 4.75 18.33
C ALA A 248 -2.12 4.51 17.68
N CYS A 249 -1.15 3.96 18.42
CA CYS A 249 0.14 3.56 17.87
C CYS A 249 0.05 2.43 16.84
N HIS A 250 -0.77 1.41 17.10
CA HIS A 250 -1.01 0.32 16.16
C HIS A 250 -1.56 0.85 14.84
N ALA A 251 -2.47 1.82 14.88
CA ALA A 251 -2.99 2.52 13.70
C ALA A 251 -2.04 3.61 13.15
N LEU A 252 -0.82 3.72 13.71
CA LEU A 252 0.20 4.72 13.40
C LEU A 252 -0.35 6.16 13.41
N PHE A 253 -1.32 6.42 14.29
CA PHE A 253 -1.89 7.75 14.47
C PHE A 253 -0.79 8.72 14.95
N GLY A 254 -0.86 9.98 14.52
CA GLY A 254 0.08 11.03 14.92
C GLY A 254 1.49 10.96 14.32
N VAL A 255 1.90 9.81 13.76
CA VAL A 255 3.12 9.67 12.94
C VAL A 255 2.82 9.64 11.44
N ARG A 256 1.55 9.85 11.08
CA ARG A 256 0.99 9.88 9.72
C ARG A 256 0.14 11.13 9.52
N GLY A 257 -0.25 11.40 8.28
CA GLY A 257 -1.33 12.34 7.98
C GLY A 257 -1.01 13.40 6.93
N ASP A 258 0.27 13.59 6.59
CA ASP A 258 0.64 14.45 5.47
C ASP A 258 1.94 14.02 4.79
N TYR A 259 2.31 14.75 3.74
CA TYR A 259 3.53 14.48 3.00
C TYR A 259 4.81 14.54 3.88
N ASN A 260 4.86 15.33 4.93
CA ASN A 260 6.05 15.48 5.76
C ASN A 260 6.03 14.59 7.01
N ALA A 261 4.93 13.87 7.24
CA ALA A 261 4.80 13.00 8.39
C ALA A 261 5.84 11.84 8.35
N PRO A 262 6.28 11.35 9.53
CA PRO A 262 7.32 10.34 9.63
C PRO A 262 7.05 9.05 8.84
N LEU A 263 5.82 8.55 8.87
CA LEU A 263 5.42 7.33 8.16
C LEU A 263 5.59 7.50 6.65
N GLU A 264 4.97 8.53 6.09
CA GLU A 264 4.96 8.85 4.67
C GLU A 264 6.38 9.12 4.16
N THR A 265 7.18 9.86 4.92
CA THR A 265 8.58 10.13 4.57
C THR A 265 9.41 8.84 4.55
N THR A 266 9.24 7.99 5.57
CA THR A 266 9.93 6.69 5.65
C THR A 266 9.58 5.81 4.46
N VAL A 267 8.29 5.66 4.17
CA VAL A 267 7.81 4.83 3.07
C VAL A 267 8.30 5.38 1.74
N ARG A 268 8.21 6.68 1.48
CA ARG A 268 8.70 7.28 0.23
C ARG A 268 10.19 7.07 0.02
N ASN A 269 11.01 7.27 1.04
CA ASN A 269 12.45 7.09 0.94
C ASN A 269 12.80 5.63 0.59
N TRP A 270 12.09 4.68 1.20
CA TRP A 270 12.24 3.27 0.88
C TRP A 270 11.76 2.96 -0.54
N MET A 271 10.61 3.50 -0.96
CA MET A 271 10.05 3.35 -2.30
C MET A 271 10.98 3.88 -3.39
N GLN A 272 11.66 5.01 -3.16
CA GLN A 272 12.63 5.55 -4.12
C GLN A 272 13.84 4.63 -4.32
N ARG A 273 14.20 3.84 -3.32
CA ARG A 273 15.26 2.83 -3.44
C ARG A 273 14.78 1.59 -4.19
N VAL A 274 13.58 1.09 -3.87
CA VAL A 274 13.08 -0.22 -4.32
C VAL A 274 12.36 -0.14 -5.67
N ALA A 275 11.59 0.92 -5.89
CA ALA A 275 10.80 1.14 -7.08
C ALA A 275 10.79 2.63 -7.44
N PRO A 276 11.91 3.19 -7.91
CA PRO A 276 12.00 4.61 -8.23
C PRO A 276 11.02 4.96 -9.34
N VAL A 277 10.27 6.05 -9.15
CA VAL A 277 9.63 6.73 -10.28
C VAL A 277 10.58 7.80 -10.80
N PRO A 278 10.68 7.99 -12.13
CA PRO A 278 11.42 9.12 -12.66
C PRO A 278 10.85 10.41 -12.06
N GLU A 279 11.72 11.21 -11.44
CA GLU A 279 11.35 12.57 -11.03
C GLU A 279 10.64 13.24 -12.20
N PRO A 280 9.46 13.85 -12.01
CA PRO A 280 8.78 14.55 -13.08
C PRO A 280 9.81 15.51 -13.62
N ALA A 281 10.18 15.33 -14.90
CA ALA A 281 11.24 16.09 -15.53
C ALA A 281 10.95 17.54 -15.21
N THR A 282 11.69 18.09 -14.24
CA THR A 282 11.47 19.47 -13.82
C THR A 282 11.70 20.19 -15.11
N LEU A 283 10.64 20.82 -15.63
CA LEU A 283 10.74 21.62 -16.83
C LEU A 283 11.68 22.74 -16.39
N MET A 284 12.98 22.49 -16.49
CA MET A 284 14.01 23.50 -16.49
C MET A 284 13.57 24.30 -17.70
N LEU A 285 12.77 25.34 -17.43
CA LEU A 285 12.77 26.52 -18.24
C LEU A 285 14.25 26.89 -18.29
N MET A 286 14.94 26.36 -19.29
CA MET A 286 16.09 27.02 -19.85
C MET A 286 15.53 28.36 -20.29
N VAL A 287 15.56 29.33 -19.37
CA VAL A 287 15.65 30.73 -19.70
C VAL A 287 17.03 30.87 -20.32
N THR A 288 17.19 30.33 -21.53
CA THR A 288 18.23 30.75 -22.45
C THR A 288 17.89 32.20 -22.72
N GLY A 289 18.48 33.06 -21.90
CA GLY A 289 18.45 34.49 -22.10
C GLY A 289 18.80 34.76 -23.55
N LEU A 290 17.81 35.23 -24.30
CA LEU A 290 17.97 36.09 -25.47
C LEU A 290 18.72 37.35 -25.02
N LEU A 291 20.00 37.19 -24.65
CA LEU A 291 20.94 38.27 -24.46
C LEU A 291 21.40 38.68 -25.87
N GLY A 292 20.57 39.55 -26.45
CA GLY A 292 21.01 40.68 -27.27
C GLY A 292 21.90 40.34 -28.44
N LEU A 293 21.29 40.08 -29.59
CA LEU A 293 21.82 40.54 -30.88
C LEU A 293 21.89 42.08 -30.87
N GLY A 294 22.92 42.61 -30.22
CA GLY A 294 23.35 44.00 -30.33
C GLY A 294 24.11 44.20 -31.63
N LEU A 295 23.37 44.36 -32.73
CA LEU A 295 23.87 44.91 -33.99
C LEU A 295 24.55 46.27 -33.72
N HIS A 296 25.87 46.31 -33.67
CA HIS A 296 26.63 47.55 -33.80
C HIS A 296 27.41 47.57 -35.11
N ARG A 297 26.69 47.92 -36.19
CA ARG A 297 27.29 48.48 -37.40
C ARG A 297 27.86 49.85 -37.05
N ARG A 298 29.19 49.99 -37.00
CA ARG A 298 29.84 51.28 -37.27
C ARG A 298 30.36 51.28 -38.71
N LYS A 299 29.75 52.14 -39.53
CA LYS A 299 30.22 52.55 -40.84
C LYS A 299 30.88 53.93 -40.70
N ARG A 300 31.98 54.11 -41.44
CA ARG A 300 32.62 55.36 -41.92
C ARG A 300 33.34 56.20 -40.83
N ALA A 301 34.46 56.86 -41.10
CA ALA A 301 35.16 57.20 -42.35
C ALA A 301 36.68 57.06 -42.15
#